data_AF-A0A0G0LLQ9-F1
#
_entry.id   AF-A0A0G0LLQ9-F1
#
_cell.length_a   1.000
_cell.length_b   1.000
_cell.length_c   1.000
_cell.angle_alpha   90.00
_cell.angle_beta   90.00
_cell.angle_gamma   90.00
#
_symmetry.space_group_name_H-M   'P 1'
#
loop_
_entity.id
_entity.type
_entity.pdbx_description
1 polymer ?
#
loop_
_entity_poly.entity_id
_entity_poly.type
_entity_poly.pdbx_seq_one_letter_code
_entity_poly.pdbx_strand_id
1 'polypeptide(L)'
;MKNFLWIGTVVIILILAIVLVRSNQKIDPVQLNSTISDGTGQTGFAIPSGDFVQKEEKKSQYIEGKYDDLNFVWSRGECQGQGVVQFGTLPMKPEDFSVYLPYGMLADAHVTPIDHSYFSPTVFNSPRDAYEVRAIADGTIVQIGTRNMVVGDQNHNQPRAVEYRLDIEHTCTLYSYFDLITSLSPDIKEKLDKVGGQYFSGRIPIKEGQLLGRIGGQTLDFGVYNNDIRLGFINSESYRGEPWKIHTDDPFKYFKDPAKSILLSKNPRTVEPRAGIINYDIKDKAIGNWFAEDTNGYKGVSQDRYWDGHLALVPDFLDPSQIRFSIGNFLGVAKQFGINGNGPDPATIDVSAGLVKYELVQYSYINKDTKQGWMMMEKTTGVSGINSDFVQGVALVQMIEGGKLKVEVFPGKKTNQVSAFTNKARIYGR
;
A
#
# COMPACT_ATOMS: atom_id res chain seq x y z
N MET A 1 -1.32 45.18 48.23
CA MET A 1 -0.41 44.08 48.62
C MET A 1 -0.26 43.14 47.42
N LYS A 2 0.93 43.21 46.79
CA LYS A 2 1.60 42.31 45.80
C LYS A 2 0.73 41.79 44.62
N ASN A 3 0.62 42.53 43.51
CA ASN A 3 1.54 42.64 42.35
C ASN A 3 1.74 41.33 41.57
N PHE A 4 1.35 41.27 40.29
CA PHE A 4 2.34 41.14 39.19
C PHE A 4 1.76 41.55 37.83
N LEU A 5 2.58 42.33 37.11
CA LEU A 5 2.33 43.01 35.84
C LEU A 5 2.53 42.10 34.61
N TRP A 6 1.72 42.39 33.59
CA TRP A 6 2.05 42.65 32.17
C TRP A 6 3.50 42.52 31.67
N ILE A 7 3.68 41.85 30.51
CA ILE A 7 4.37 42.26 29.26
C ILE A 7 4.96 41.01 28.55
N GLY A 8 4.62 40.84 27.27
CA GLY A 8 5.20 39.82 26.39
C GLY A 8 6.50 40.26 25.72
N THR A 9 7.21 39.32 25.09
CA THR A 9 8.07 39.52 23.90
C THR A 9 8.41 38.16 23.28
N VAL A 10 8.44 38.16 21.95
CA VAL A 10 8.83 37.13 20.97
C VAL A 10 10.22 36.53 21.21
N VAL A 11 10.39 35.21 21.04
CA VAL A 11 11.65 34.57 20.59
C VAL A 11 11.35 33.36 19.69
N ILE A 12 11.81 33.45 18.45
CA ILE A 12 12.02 32.36 17.48
C ILE A 12 13.45 31.82 17.69
N ILE A 13 13.68 30.49 17.62
CA ILE A 13 14.83 29.81 16.95
C ILE A 13 14.95 28.31 17.32
N LEU A 14 15.00 27.49 16.24
CA LEU A 14 15.64 26.19 16.00
C LEU A 14 15.79 25.13 17.11
N ILE A 15 15.29 23.93 16.83
CA ILE A 15 15.90 22.67 17.26
C ILE A 15 16.21 21.82 16.01
N LEU A 16 17.49 21.75 15.67
CA LEU A 16 18.09 20.83 14.72
C LEU A 16 19.39 20.33 15.36
N ALA A 17 19.65 19.03 15.23
CA ALA A 17 20.88 18.31 15.53
C ALA A 17 21.18 17.94 17.01
N ILE A 18 20.77 16.72 17.37
CA ILE A 18 21.59 15.84 18.23
C ILE A 18 21.87 14.56 17.43
N VAL A 19 22.87 14.61 16.56
CA VAL A 19 23.66 13.43 16.15
C VAL A 19 25.06 13.95 15.85
N LEU A 20 26.01 13.70 16.77
CA LEU A 20 27.42 13.37 16.52
C LEU A 20 28.16 13.44 17.86
N VAL A 21 28.55 12.29 18.39
CA VAL A 21 29.95 11.91 18.65
C VAL A 21 29.94 10.45 19.08
N ARG A 22 30.38 9.54 18.20
CA ARG A 22 31.23 8.37 18.48
C ARG A 22 31.35 7.50 17.22
N SER A 23 32.36 7.77 16.40
CA SER A 23 33.52 6.89 16.30
C SER A 23 34.38 7.35 15.11
N ASN A 24 35.63 7.66 15.42
CA ASN A 24 36.70 7.68 14.45
C ASN A 24 37.02 6.22 14.11
N GLN A 25 36.60 5.75 12.94
CA GLN A 25 37.31 4.68 12.25
C GLN A 25 37.42 5.01 10.76
N LYS A 26 38.67 5.12 10.31
CA LYS A 26 39.07 5.19 8.90
C LYS A 26 38.60 3.90 8.22
N ILE A 27 37.97 4.03 7.05
CA ILE A 27 37.69 2.91 6.16
C ILE A 27 38.64 3.06 4.97
N ASP A 28 39.57 2.11 4.84
CA ASP A 28 40.37 1.91 3.62
C ASP A 28 39.54 1.15 2.57
N PRO A 29 39.74 1.41 1.26
CA PRO A 29 38.93 0.83 0.19
C PRO A 29 39.32 -0.62 -0.06
N VAL A 30 38.43 -1.56 0.28
CA VAL A 30 38.60 -2.97 -0.10
C VAL A 30 38.09 -3.19 -1.52
N GLN A 31 38.96 -3.84 -2.29
CA GLN A 31 38.82 -4.20 -3.69
C GLN A 31 37.56 -5.02 -3.99
N LEU A 32 36.90 -4.66 -5.08
CA LEU A 32 35.92 -5.48 -5.78
C LEU A 32 36.60 -6.76 -6.27
N ASN A 33 36.25 -7.90 -5.67
CA ASN A 33 36.39 -9.19 -6.33
C ASN A 33 35.02 -9.88 -6.35
N SER A 34 34.59 -10.14 -7.57
CA SER A 34 33.39 -10.87 -7.96
C SER A 34 33.38 -12.26 -7.35
N THR A 35 32.37 -12.55 -6.54
CA THR A 35 31.93 -13.93 -6.31
C THR A 35 30.41 -13.94 -6.43
N ILE A 36 29.94 -14.58 -7.48
CA ILE A 36 28.54 -14.87 -7.78
C ILE A 36 28.04 -15.79 -6.65
N SER A 37 27.09 -15.33 -5.83
CA SER A 37 26.25 -16.24 -5.03
C SER A 37 24.85 -16.27 -5.65
N ASP A 38 24.53 -17.44 -6.14
CA ASP A 38 23.21 -17.99 -6.44
C ASP A 38 22.10 -17.48 -5.50
N GLY A 39 21.17 -16.75 -6.08
CA GLY A 39 20.00 -16.21 -5.40
C GLY A 39 18.92 -17.27 -5.19
N THR A 40 18.60 -17.55 -3.92
CA THR A 40 17.32 -18.10 -3.49
C THR A 40 16.92 -17.43 -2.17
N GLY A 41 16.40 -16.21 -2.25
CA GLY A 41 15.80 -15.49 -1.13
C GLY A 41 14.59 -14.73 -1.66
N GLN A 42 13.40 -15.30 -1.49
CA GLN A 42 12.14 -14.78 -2.03
C GLN A 42 11.81 -13.39 -1.45
N THR A 43 11.62 -12.42 -2.34
CA THR A 43 11.26 -11.03 -2.06
C THR A 43 9.80 -10.78 -2.38
N GLY A 44 9.03 -10.24 -1.44
CA GLY A 44 7.69 -9.67 -1.65
C GLY A 44 6.57 -10.68 -1.90
N PHE A 45 5.34 -10.36 -1.48
CA PHE A 45 4.14 -11.12 -1.84
C PHE A 45 3.73 -10.88 -3.30
N ALA A 46 4.66 -11.09 -4.23
CA ALA A 46 4.24 -11.59 -5.53
C ALA A 46 4.02 -13.10 -5.37
N ILE A 47 2.90 -13.59 -5.88
CA ILE A 47 2.71 -15.02 -6.14
C ILE A 47 4.01 -15.50 -6.80
N PRO A 48 4.72 -16.50 -6.23
CA PRO A 48 5.92 -17.00 -6.88
C PRO A 48 5.51 -17.46 -8.28
N SER A 49 5.93 -16.72 -9.31
CA SER A 49 6.00 -17.26 -10.65
C SER A 49 7.08 -18.33 -10.57
N GLY A 50 6.66 -19.58 -10.37
CA GLY A 50 7.52 -20.68 -10.01
C GLY A 50 8.73 -20.78 -10.93
N ASP A 51 9.92 -20.70 -10.34
CA ASP A 51 11.08 -21.42 -10.87
C ASP A 51 10.80 -22.90 -10.63
N PHE A 52 10.20 -23.53 -11.65
CA PHE A 52 10.05 -24.97 -11.72
C PHE A 52 11.43 -25.61 -11.80
N VAL A 53 11.95 -26.05 -10.65
CA VAL A 53 12.98 -27.09 -10.65
C VAL A 53 12.40 -28.30 -11.36
N GLN A 54 13.01 -28.67 -12.49
CA GLN A 54 12.62 -29.76 -13.37
C GLN A 54 12.26 -31.04 -12.60
N LYS A 55 10.96 -31.28 -12.41
CA LYS A 55 10.39 -32.62 -12.19
C LYS A 55 8.96 -32.62 -12.74
N GLU A 56 8.85 -33.24 -13.92
CA GLU A 56 7.63 -33.64 -14.66
C GLU A 56 6.47 -32.62 -14.69
N GLU A 57 6.43 -31.89 -15.81
CA GLU A 57 5.40 -30.94 -16.20
C GLU A 57 3.97 -31.54 -16.15
N LYS A 58 3.15 -31.11 -15.21
CA LYS A 58 1.80 -30.66 -15.56
C LYS A 58 1.90 -29.16 -15.83
N LYS A 59 1.98 -28.79 -17.11
CA LYS A 59 1.86 -27.40 -17.58
C LYS A 59 0.70 -26.74 -16.84
N SER A 60 0.96 -25.66 -16.09
CA SER A 60 -0.11 -24.74 -15.71
C SER A 60 -0.68 -24.21 -17.03
N GLN A 61 -1.87 -24.64 -17.40
CA GLN A 61 -2.55 -24.12 -18.57
C GLN A 61 -2.75 -22.62 -18.34
N TYR A 62 -2.00 -21.79 -19.06
CA TYR A 62 -2.43 -20.44 -19.37
C TYR A 62 -3.80 -20.58 -20.04
N ILE A 63 -4.86 -20.20 -19.32
CA ILE A 63 -6.18 -20.02 -19.93
C ILE A 63 -6.25 -18.54 -20.29
N GLU A 64 -6.13 -18.28 -21.59
CA GLU A 64 -6.33 -16.95 -22.17
C GLU A 64 -7.67 -16.36 -21.65
N GLY A 65 -7.62 -15.17 -21.06
CA GLY A 65 -8.79 -14.50 -20.47
C GLY A 65 -9.12 -14.83 -19.01
N LYS A 66 -8.24 -15.49 -18.24
CA LYS A 66 -8.46 -15.78 -16.80
C LYS A 66 -7.29 -15.44 -15.87
N TYR A 67 -6.46 -14.46 -16.22
CA TYR A 67 -5.27 -14.11 -15.42
C TYR A 67 -5.60 -13.46 -14.07
N ASP A 68 -6.83 -12.97 -13.93
CA ASP A 68 -7.37 -12.19 -12.82
C ASP A 68 -8.54 -12.84 -12.10
N ASP A 69 -9.11 -13.92 -12.64
CA ASP A 69 -10.13 -14.71 -11.97
C ASP A 69 -9.54 -15.37 -10.72
N LEU A 70 -9.96 -14.88 -9.54
CA LEU A 70 -9.45 -15.34 -8.25
C LEU A 70 -9.74 -16.81 -7.95
N ASN A 71 -10.70 -17.42 -8.64
CA ASN A 71 -10.85 -18.87 -8.59
C ASN A 71 -9.58 -19.56 -9.09
N PHE A 72 -8.98 -19.09 -10.18
CA PHE A 72 -7.73 -19.66 -10.71
C PHE A 72 -6.50 -19.13 -9.96
N VAL A 73 -6.46 -17.84 -9.64
CA VAL A 73 -5.31 -17.20 -8.98
C VAL A 73 -5.10 -17.74 -7.57
N TRP A 74 -6.17 -17.89 -6.78
CA TRP A 74 -6.09 -18.32 -5.38
C TRP A 74 -6.57 -19.75 -5.15
N SER A 75 -7.73 -20.10 -5.71
CA SER A 75 -8.42 -21.36 -5.43
C SER A 75 -8.13 -22.51 -6.40
N ARG A 76 -7.24 -22.30 -7.39
CA ARG A 76 -6.84 -23.30 -8.42
C ARG A 76 -7.99 -23.90 -9.22
N GLY A 77 -9.08 -23.17 -9.41
CA GLY A 77 -10.28 -23.67 -10.10
C GLY A 77 -11.19 -24.52 -9.20
N GLU A 78 -10.87 -24.65 -7.91
CA GLU A 78 -11.57 -25.50 -6.95
C GLU A 78 -12.52 -24.72 -6.02
N CYS A 79 -12.83 -23.46 -6.36
CA CYS A 79 -13.73 -22.66 -5.53
C CYS A 79 -15.12 -23.29 -5.40
N GLN A 80 -15.80 -22.99 -4.29
CA GLN A 80 -17.13 -23.52 -4.00
C GLN A 80 -18.10 -22.41 -3.63
N GLY A 81 -19.38 -22.61 -3.96
CA GLY A 81 -20.44 -21.62 -3.72
C GLY A 81 -20.40 -20.45 -4.71
N GLN A 82 -21.42 -19.60 -4.65
CA GLN A 82 -21.61 -18.46 -5.54
C GLN A 82 -22.24 -17.29 -4.77
N GLY A 83 -22.08 -16.07 -5.28
CA GLY A 83 -22.67 -14.88 -4.72
C GLY A 83 -21.94 -14.37 -3.47
N VAL A 84 -22.51 -13.35 -2.85
CA VAL A 84 -21.86 -12.62 -1.75
C VAL A 84 -22.18 -13.24 -0.39
N VAL A 85 -21.22 -13.16 0.54
CA VAL A 85 -21.38 -13.56 1.95
C VAL A 85 -21.36 -12.30 2.81
N GLN A 86 -22.17 -12.30 3.87
CA GLN A 86 -22.16 -11.23 4.87
C GLN A 86 -21.12 -11.51 5.94
N PHE A 87 -20.32 -10.50 6.29
CA PHE A 87 -19.34 -10.56 7.36
C PHE A 87 -19.99 -10.14 8.68
N GLY A 88 -20.07 -11.09 9.62
CA GLY A 88 -20.70 -10.83 10.93
C GLY A 88 -19.72 -10.54 12.05
N THR A 89 -18.47 -10.93 11.89
CA THR A 89 -17.42 -10.80 12.90
C THR A 89 -16.34 -9.85 12.41
N LEU A 90 -15.82 -8.99 13.30
CA LEU A 90 -14.62 -8.20 13.02
C LEU A 90 -13.38 -9.06 13.19
N PRO A 91 -12.32 -8.85 12.39
CA PRO A 91 -11.11 -9.65 12.53
C PRO A 91 -10.36 -9.38 13.83
N MET A 92 -10.50 -8.18 14.39
CA MET A 92 -10.04 -7.82 15.73
C MET A 92 -11.21 -7.40 16.60
N LYS A 93 -11.11 -7.57 17.93
CA LYS A 93 -12.15 -7.10 18.85
C LYS A 93 -12.27 -5.57 18.78
N PRO A 94 -13.47 -5.00 18.93
CA PRO A 94 -13.68 -3.55 18.89
C PRO A 94 -12.75 -2.73 19.81
N GLU A 95 -12.37 -3.27 20.96
CA GLU A 95 -11.48 -2.66 21.94
C GLU A 95 -9.98 -2.77 21.58
N ASP A 96 -9.61 -3.69 20.70
CA ASP A 96 -8.21 -4.01 20.38
C ASP A 96 -7.62 -3.14 19.25
N PHE A 97 -8.45 -2.38 18.53
CA PHE A 97 -8.00 -1.46 17.49
C PHE A 97 -8.55 -0.04 17.69
N SER A 98 -7.77 0.99 17.41
CA SER A 98 -8.14 2.40 17.58
C SER A 98 -8.74 3.00 16.30
N VAL A 99 -8.20 2.62 15.13
CA VAL A 99 -8.50 3.21 13.82
C VAL A 99 -8.67 2.12 12.77
N TYR A 100 -9.63 2.32 11.87
CA TYR A 100 -9.76 1.56 10.62
C TYR A 100 -9.44 2.48 9.44
N LEU A 101 -8.25 2.35 8.86
CA LEU A 101 -7.83 3.18 7.73
C LEU A 101 -8.39 2.62 6.42
N PRO A 102 -9.00 3.44 5.56
CA PRO A 102 -9.57 3.00 4.29
C PRO A 102 -8.49 2.74 3.23
N TYR A 103 -8.93 2.26 2.07
CA TYR A 103 -8.12 2.09 0.87
C TYR A 103 -7.56 3.42 0.37
N GLY A 104 -6.54 3.30 -0.47
CA GLY A 104 -5.99 4.39 -1.27
C GLY A 104 -4.78 5.10 -0.66
N MET A 105 -4.34 4.70 0.53
CA MET A 105 -3.10 5.19 1.12
C MET A 105 -1.93 5.03 0.14
N LEU A 106 -0.97 5.94 0.21
CA LEU A 106 0.32 5.87 -0.49
C LEU A 106 1.41 5.81 0.58
N ALA A 107 2.28 4.80 0.55
CA ALA A 107 3.30 4.62 1.57
C ALA A 107 4.48 3.75 1.09
N ASP A 108 5.68 4.35 1.04
CA ASP A 108 6.93 3.65 0.68
C ASP A 108 6.78 2.88 -0.65
N ALA A 109 6.99 1.55 -0.65
CA ALA A 109 6.82 0.66 -1.80
C ALA A 109 5.41 0.67 -2.40
N HIS A 110 4.39 1.05 -1.62
CA HIS A 110 3.04 1.26 -2.13
C HIS A 110 2.93 2.63 -2.78
N VAL A 111 3.55 2.75 -3.97
CA VAL A 111 3.59 4.00 -4.73
C VAL A 111 2.22 4.37 -5.30
N THR A 112 1.41 3.38 -5.68
CA THR A 112 0.01 3.56 -6.10
C THR A 112 -0.96 3.38 -4.93
N PRO A 113 -2.20 3.90 -5.01
CA PRO A 113 -3.24 3.71 -4.02
C PRO A 113 -3.39 2.24 -3.57
N ILE A 114 -3.31 2.01 -2.26
CA ILE A 114 -3.35 0.68 -1.65
C ILE A 114 -4.77 0.08 -1.69
N ASP A 115 -4.89 -1.20 -2.06
CA ASP A 115 -6.14 -1.94 -2.27
C ASP A 115 -6.70 -2.63 -1.00
N HIS A 116 -6.02 -2.47 0.12
CA HIS A 116 -6.41 -3.00 1.42
C HIS A 116 -6.50 -1.91 2.48
N SER A 117 -7.22 -2.23 3.53
CA SER A 117 -7.49 -1.38 4.68
C SER A 117 -6.63 -1.81 5.86
N TYR A 118 -6.54 -0.97 6.89
CA TYR A 118 -5.72 -1.26 8.06
C TYR A 118 -6.54 -1.22 9.34
N PHE A 119 -6.45 -2.28 10.13
CA PHE A 119 -6.80 -2.21 11.54
C PHE A 119 -5.54 -1.80 12.32
N SER A 120 -5.52 -0.57 12.83
CA SER A 120 -4.46 -0.09 13.71
C SER A 120 -4.75 -0.51 15.15
N PRO A 121 -3.89 -1.31 15.80
CA PRO A 121 -4.10 -1.71 17.19
C PRO A 121 -4.18 -0.52 18.15
N THR A 122 -4.92 -0.68 19.25
CA THR A 122 -5.04 0.35 20.30
C THR A 122 -3.69 0.68 20.92
N VAL A 123 -2.81 -0.32 21.07
CA VAL A 123 -1.39 -0.11 21.36
C VAL A 123 -0.59 -0.54 20.13
N PHE A 124 -0.22 0.43 19.29
CA PHE A 124 0.47 0.13 18.03
C PHE A 124 1.79 -0.63 18.24
N ASN A 125 2.68 -0.09 19.08
CA ASN A 125 3.95 -0.74 19.46
C ASN A 125 3.74 -1.84 20.52
N SER A 126 2.63 -2.57 20.42
CA SER A 126 2.36 -3.73 21.28
C SER A 126 3.41 -4.82 21.07
N PRO A 127 3.64 -5.69 22.07
CA PRO A 127 4.37 -6.92 21.85
C PRO A 127 3.76 -7.72 20.69
N ARG A 128 4.61 -8.44 19.97
CA ARG A 128 4.17 -9.40 18.97
C ARG A 128 3.12 -10.35 19.55
N ASP A 129 2.11 -10.71 18.76
CA ASP A 129 1.03 -11.61 19.17
C ASP A 129 0.16 -11.07 20.33
N ALA A 130 0.07 -9.74 20.51
CA ALA A 130 -0.78 -9.14 21.54
C ALA A 130 -2.28 -9.34 21.28
N TYR A 131 -2.71 -9.27 20.03
CA TYR A 131 -4.14 -9.23 19.67
C TYR A 131 -4.54 -10.41 18.78
N GLU A 132 -5.78 -10.89 18.96
CA GLU A 132 -6.32 -11.98 18.16
C GLU A 132 -6.72 -11.50 16.76
N VAL A 133 -6.56 -12.39 15.77
CA VAL A 133 -7.15 -12.26 14.44
C VAL A 133 -8.15 -13.39 14.22
N ARG A 134 -9.39 -13.04 13.92
CA ARG A 134 -10.52 -13.97 13.78
C ARG A 134 -11.11 -13.94 12.37
N ALA A 135 -11.67 -15.07 11.97
CA ALA A 135 -12.41 -15.20 10.71
C ALA A 135 -13.65 -14.28 10.71
N ILE A 136 -13.81 -13.48 9.67
CA ILE A 136 -14.91 -12.51 9.54
C ILE A 136 -16.25 -13.15 9.11
N ALA A 137 -16.15 -14.33 8.50
CA ALA A 137 -17.26 -15.17 8.05
C ALA A 137 -16.75 -16.62 7.87
N ASP A 138 -17.67 -17.54 7.62
CA ASP A 138 -17.33 -18.86 7.09
C ASP A 138 -16.55 -18.73 5.78
N GLY A 139 -15.63 -19.66 5.55
CA GLY A 139 -14.82 -19.65 4.34
C GLY A 139 -13.80 -20.78 4.32
N THR A 140 -12.85 -20.66 3.39
CA THR A 140 -11.73 -21.59 3.23
C THR A 140 -10.46 -20.78 3.02
N ILE A 141 -9.45 -20.99 3.88
CA ILE A 141 -8.10 -20.48 3.57
C ILE A 141 -7.57 -21.31 2.41
N VAL A 142 -7.24 -20.63 1.32
CA VAL A 142 -6.79 -21.26 0.06
C VAL A 142 -5.30 -21.09 -0.17
N GLN A 143 -4.72 -20.00 0.34
CA GLN A 143 -3.27 -19.78 0.33
C GLN A 143 -2.78 -19.23 1.67
N ILE A 144 -1.55 -19.62 2.03
CA ILE A 144 -0.78 -18.97 3.10
C ILE A 144 0.60 -18.66 2.52
N GLY A 145 1.00 -17.39 2.52
CA GLY A 145 2.37 -17.03 2.21
C GLY A 145 3.07 -16.45 3.44
N THR A 146 4.40 -16.49 3.41
CA THR A 146 5.25 -16.02 4.50
C THR A 146 6.19 -14.92 4.05
N ARG A 147 6.57 -14.03 4.98
CA ARG A 147 7.55 -12.96 4.73
C ARG A 147 8.41 -12.76 5.97
N ASN A 148 9.73 -12.86 5.81
CA ASN A 148 10.71 -12.70 6.89
C ASN A 148 11.77 -11.63 6.57
N MET A 149 11.51 -10.81 5.55
CA MET A 149 12.34 -9.67 5.15
C MET A 149 11.50 -8.41 5.12
N VAL A 150 12.12 -7.26 5.37
CA VAL A 150 11.49 -5.95 5.19
C VAL A 150 11.34 -5.67 3.69
N VAL A 151 10.13 -5.29 3.28
CA VAL A 151 9.80 -4.84 1.92
C VAL A 151 9.56 -3.34 1.97
N GLY A 152 10.32 -2.59 1.18
CA GLY A 152 10.29 -1.13 1.18
C GLY A 152 11.68 -0.54 1.32
N ASP A 153 11.85 0.73 1.00
CA ASP A 153 13.19 1.32 0.94
C ASP A 153 13.79 1.57 2.32
N GLN A 154 12.96 1.67 3.36
CA GLN A 154 13.44 1.77 4.74
C GLN A 154 13.84 0.39 5.26
N ASN A 155 15.12 0.22 5.60
CA ASN A 155 15.68 -1.05 6.06
C ASN A 155 15.46 -2.20 5.07
N HIS A 156 15.51 -1.88 3.77
CA HIS A 156 15.29 -2.84 2.68
C HIS A 156 16.10 -4.12 2.86
N ASN A 157 15.46 -5.28 2.70
CA ASN A 157 16.05 -6.61 2.86
C ASN A 157 16.71 -6.87 4.22
N GLN A 158 16.33 -6.15 5.28
CA GLN A 158 16.71 -6.55 6.63
C GLN A 158 15.84 -7.73 7.10
N PRO A 159 16.44 -8.77 7.71
CA PRO A 159 15.69 -9.87 8.29
C PRO A 159 14.73 -9.40 9.39
N ARG A 160 13.57 -10.05 9.47
CA ARG A 160 12.56 -9.84 10.51
C ARG A 160 11.85 -11.14 10.87
N ALA A 161 11.11 -11.10 11.97
CA ALA A 161 10.27 -12.22 12.37
C ALA A 161 9.25 -12.54 11.26
N VAL A 162 9.01 -13.83 11.00
CA VAL A 162 8.16 -14.26 9.89
C VAL A 162 6.72 -13.80 10.07
N GLU A 163 6.12 -13.21 9.06
CA GLU A 163 4.72 -12.82 9.03
C GLU A 163 3.97 -13.69 8.03
N TYR A 164 2.65 -13.71 8.16
CA TYR A 164 1.77 -14.53 7.35
C TYR A 164 0.71 -13.69 6.66
N ARG A 165 0.44 -14.05 5.41
CA ARG A 165 -0.77 -13.66 4.69
C ARG A 165 -1.67 -14.86 4.52
N LEU A 166 -2.96 -14.69 4.75
CA LEU A 166 -4.01 -15.69 4.54
C LEU A 166 -4.97 -15.19 3.46
N ASP A 167 -5.01 -15.84 2.31
CA ASP A 167 -6.02 -15.58 1.28
C ASP A 167 -7.21 -16.53 1.50
N ILE A 168 -8.41 -15.95 1.59
CA ILE A 168 -9.63 -16.62 2.03
C ILE A 168 -10.69 -16.55 0.94
N GLU A 169 -11.15 -17.72 0.52
CA GLU A 169 -12.34 -17.89 -0.31
C GLU A 169 -13.58 -17.95 0.58
N HIS A 170 -14.56 -17.09 0.35
CA HIS A 170 -15.90 -17.24 0.95
C HIS A 170 -16.84 -17.95 -0.03
N THR A 171 -16.77 -17.55 -1.30
CA THR A 171 -17.42 -18.20 -2.44
C THR A 171 -16.53 -18.06 -3.67
N CYS A 172 -16.93 -18.64 -4.81
CA CYS A 172 -16.31 -18.33 -6.10
C CYS A 172 -16.38 -16.84 -6.51
N THR A 173 -17.28 -16.07 -5.88
CA THR A 173 -17.49 -14.64 -6.17
C THR A 173 -16.70 -13.75 -5.20
N LEU A 174 -16.65 -14.10 -3.91
CA LEU A 174 -16.18 -13.21 -2.86
C LEU A 174 -14.97 -13.80 -2.11
N TYR A 175 -13.92 -13.00 -2.03
CA TYR A 175 -12.67 -13.34 -1.36
C TYR A 175 -12.27 -12.22 -0.40
N SER A 176 -11.45 -12.56 0.58
CA SER A 176 -10.75 -11.60 1.43
C SER A 176 -9.33 -12.05 1.71
N TYR A 177 -8.51 -11.17 2.25
CA TYR A 177 -7.25 -11.60 2.86
C TYR A 177 -6.96 -10.86 4.16
N PHE A 178 -6.10 -11.49 4.95
CA PHE A 178 -5.37 -10.86 6.04
C PHE A 178 -3.87 -10.95 5.77
N ASP A 179 -3.14 -9.83 5.86
CA ASP A 179 -1.66 -9.82 5.83
C ASP A 179 -1.14 -9.22 7.15
N LEU A 180 0.16 -9.35 7.42
CA LEU A 180 0.84 -8.90 8.63
C LEU A 180 0.44 -9.66 9.90
N ILE A 181 -0.11 -10.88 9.76
CA ILE A 181 -0.33 -11.78 10.90
C ILE A 181 1.02 -12.22 11.47
N THR A 182 1.17 -12.14 12.79
CA THR A 182 2.43 -12.41 13.49
C THR A 182 2.56 -13.85 14.02
N SER A 183 1.45 -14.54 14.22
CA SER A 183 1.44 -15.98 14.45
C SER A 183 0.14 -16.61 13.96
N LEU A 184 0.20 -17.87 13.57
CA LEU A 184 -0.98 -18.65 13.17
C LEU A 184 -1.50 -19.46 14.35
N SER A 185 -2.81 -19.75 14.35
CA SER A 185 -3.38 -20.72 15.29
C SER A 185 -2.72 -22.10 15.09
N PRO A 186 -2.63 -22.95 16.13
CA PRO A 186 -1.89 -24.22 16.05
C PRO A 186 -2.34 -25.14 14.91
N ASP A 187 -3.65 -25.21 14.67
CA ASP A 187 -4.25 -26.03 13.62
C ASP A 187 -3.90 -25.56 12.21
N ILE A 188 -3.88 -24.24 11.97
CA ILE A 188 -3.47 -23.66 10.68
C ILE A 188 -1.95 -23.78 10.50
N LYS A 189 -1.17 -23.52 11.56
CA LYS A 189 0.29 -23.64 11.54
C LYS A 189 0.72 -25.07 11.20
N GLU A 190 0.06 -26.08 11.75
CA GLU A 190 0.31 -27.48 11.44
C GLU A 190 0.13 -27.79 9.94
N LYS A 191 -0.87 -27.20 9.28
CA LYS A 191 -1.10 -27.38 7.83
C LYS A 191 0.01 -26.77 7.00
N LEU A 192 0.49 -25.58 7.37
CA LEU A 192 1.61 -24.92 6.71
C LEU A 192 2.93 -25.70 6.93
N ASP A 193 3.17 -26.18 8.14
CA ASP A 193 4.40 -26.91 8.48
C ASP A 193 4.51 -28.25 7.75
N LYS A 194 3.38 -28.93 7.54
CA LYS A 194 3.31 -30.18 6.75
C LYS A 194 3.76 -30.01 5.29
N VAL A 195 3.73 -28.79 4.75
CA VAL A 195 4.17 -28.48 3.39
C VAL A 195 5.48 -27.68 3.35
N GLY A 196 6.23 -27.65 4.45
CA GLY A 196 7.56 -27.05 4.52
C GLY A 196 7.62 -25.63 5.10
N GLY A 197 6.50 -25.08 5.59
CA GLY A 197 6.53 -23.88 6.43
C GLY A 197 6.62 -22.54 5.70
N GLN A 198 6.82 -22.52 4.37
CA GLN A 198 7.06 -21.29 3.60
C GLN A 198 5.82 -20.81 2.83
N TYR A 199 5.12 -21.74 2.20
CA TYR A 199 3.94 -21.44 1.39
C TYR A 199 2.98 -22.62 1.44
N PHE A 200 1.69 -22.33 1.62
CA PHE A 200 0.62 -23.31 1.55
C PHE A 200 -0.30 -22.95 0.39
N SER A 201 -0.67 -23.96 -0.39
CA SER A 201 -1.76 -23.91 -1.35
C SER A 201 -2.62 -25.16 -1.18
N GLY A 202 -3.87 -24.97 -0.77
CA GLY A 202 -4.76 -26.06 -0.40
C GLY A 202 -6.10 -25.54 0.05
N ARG A 203 -6.81 -26.28 0.90
CA ARG A 203 -8.12 -25.86 1.42
C ARG A 203 -8.21 -26.15 2.91
N ILE A 204 -8.32 -25.11 3.73
CA ILE A 204 -8.54 -25.21 5.18
C ILE A 204 -9.87 -24.52 5.50
N PRO A 205 -10.96 -25.29 5.73
CA PRO A 205 -12.24 -24.71 6.12
C PRO A 205 -12.12 -23.95 7.44
N ILE A 206 -12.75 -22.78 7.51
CA ILE A 206 -12.82 -21.95 8.71
C ILE A 206 -14.27 -21.55 8.99
N LYS A 207 -14.58 -21.30 10.26
CA LYS A 207 -15.88 -20.80 10.70
C LYS A 207 -15.80 -19.35 11.15
N GLU A 208 -16.88 -18.59 10.94
CA GLU A 208 -17.01 -17.24 11.47
C GLU A 208 -16.60 -17.17 12.95
N GLY A 209 -15.74 -16.23 13.29
CA GLY A 209 -15.22 -16.03 14.65
C GLY A 209 -14.09 -16.99 15.08
N GLN A 210 -13.73 -17.98 14.26
CA GLN A 210 -12.58 -18.86 14.52
C GLN A 210 -11.29 -18.05 14.66
N LEU A 211 -10.47 -18.38 15.65
CA LEU A 211 -9.14 -17.81 15.80
C LEU A 211 -8.26 -18.30 14.64
N LEU A 212 -7.75 -17.37 13.84
CA LEU A 212 -6.83 -17.65 12.73
C LEU A 212 -5.37 -17.47 13.13
N GLY A 213 -5.13 -16.57 14.06
CA GLY A 213 -3.79 -16.14 14.42
C GLY A 213 -3.80 -14.95 15.35
N ARG A 214 -2.66 -14.26 15.42
CA ARG A 214 -2.45 -13.08 16.27
C ARG A 214 -1.61 -12.03 15.54
N ILE A 215 -1.71 -10.79 15.98
CA ILE A 215 -0.92 -9.65 15.51
C ILE A 215 -0.31 -8.89 16.71
N GLY A 216 0.69 -8.05 16.44
CA GLY A 216 1.19 -7.07 17.41
C GLY A 216 2.41 -6.32 16.86
N GLY A 217 2.59 -5.08 17.28
CA GLY A 217 3.67 -4.21 16.81
C GLY A 217 3.47 -3.57 15.43
N GLN A 218 2.31 -3.80 14.79
CA GLN A 218 1.97 -3.34 13.44
C GLN A 218 0.46 -3.35 13.19
N THR A 219 0.03 -2.82 12.04
CA THR A 219 -1.35 -2.94 11.55
C THR A 219 -1.67 -4.36 11.09
N LEU A 220 -2.94 -4.72 11.10
CA LEU A 220 -3.47 -5.85 10.33
C LEU A 220 -4.01 -5.32 9.01
N ASP A 221 -3.56 -5.91 7.92
CA ASP A 221 -3.99 -5.55 6.57
C ASP A 221 -5.22 -6.38 6.21
N PHE A 222 -6.22 -5.75 5.60
CA PHE A 222 -7.49 -6.39 5.26
C PHE A 222 -8.02 -5.94 3.89
N GLY A 223 -8.07 -6.87 2.94
CA GLY A 223 -8.60 -6.68 1.59
C GLY A 223 -9.87 -7.48 1.34
N VAL A 224 -10.77 -6.95 0.49
CA VAL A 224 -11.99 -7.63 0.02
C VAL A 224 -12.09 -7.53 -1.49
N TYR A 225 -12.39 -8.66 -2.13
CA TYR A 225 -12.38 -8.78 -3.58
C TYR A 225 -13.63 -9.50 -4.07
N ASN A 226 -14.24 -8.95 -5.12
CA ASN A 226 -15.41 -9.52 -5.77
C ASN A 226 -15.11 -9.77 -7.25
N ASN A 227 -15.08 -11.04 -7.64
CA ASN A 227 -14.80 -11.46 -9.01
C ASN A 227 -15.82 -10.95 -10.05
N ASP A 228 -17.06 -10.63 -9.62
CA ASP A 228 -18.09 -10.08 -10.51
C ASP A 228 -17.89 -8.58 -10.77
N ILE A 229 -16.96 -7.94 -10.07
CA ILE A 229 -16.66 -6.51 -10.20
C ILE A 229 -15.33 -6.32 -10.89
N ARG A 230 -15.25 -5.30 -11.74
CA ARG A 230 -14.00 -4.84 -12.33
C ARG A 230 -13.89 -3.32 -12.16
N LEU A 231 -12.86 -2.88 -11.46
CA LEU A 231 -12.56 -1.46 -11.31
C LEU A 231 -12.13 -0.84 -12.64
N GLY A 232 -12.50 0.43 -12.82
CA GLY A 232 -12.26 1.19 -14.06
C GLY A 232 -10.82 1.68 -14.20
N PHE A 233 -9.81 0.83 -13.99
CA PHE A 233 -8.44 1.12 -14.44
C PHE A 233 -8.42 1.17 -15.97
N ILE A 234 -7.73 2.17 -16.55
CA ILE A 234 -7.73 2.34 -18.01
C ILE A 234 -7.12 1.13 -18.72
N ASN A 235 -6.13 0.49 -18.09
CA ASN A 235 -5.55 -0.74 -18.58
C ASN A 235 -5.27 -1.67 -17.38
N SER A 236 -6.16 -2.64 -17.23
CA SER A 236 -6.08 -3.65 -16.17
C SER A 236 -4.90 -4.61 -16.33
N GLU A 237 -4.32 -4.75 -17.53
CA GLU A 237 -3.19 -5.66 -17.77
C GLU A 237 -1.93 -5.21 -17.05
N SER A 238 -1.79 -3.90 -16.79
CA SER A 238 -0.69 -3.38 -15.98
C SER A 238 -0.68 -3.93 -14.56
N TYR A 239 -1.80 -4.48 -14.07
CA TYR A 239 -1.92 -5.01 -12.71
C TYR A 239 -1.63 -6.51 -12.59
N ARG A 240 -1.10 -7.18 -13.63
CA ARG A 240 -0.78 -8.63 -13.61
C ARG A 240 0.10 -9.11 -12.45
N GLY A 241 0.89 -8.23 -11.82
CA GLY A 241 1.68 -8.58 -10.64
C GLY A 241 0.82 -8.84 -9.39
N GLU A 242 -0.32 -8.17 -9.30
CA GLU A 242 -1.31 -8.32 -8.24
C GLU A 242 -2.70 -8.27 -8.87
N PRO A 243 -3.10 -9.34 -9.60
CA PRO A 243 -4.24 -9.29 -10.48
C PRO A 243 -5.58 -9.17 -9.73
N TRP A 244 -5.59 -9.42 -8.41
CA TRP A 244 -6.76 -9.20 -7.55
C TRP A 244 -7.14 -7.72 -7.38
N LYS A 245 -6.21 -6.76 -7.53
CA LYS A 245 -6.50 -5.33 -7.30
C LYS A 245 -7.64 -4.80 -8.15
N ILE A 246 -7.81 -5.35 -9.35
CA ILE A 246 -8.88 -4.90 -10.26
C ILE A 246 -10.27 -5.35 -9.79
N HIS A 247 -10.32 -6.29 -8.83
CA HIS A 247 -11.53 -6.83 -8.22
C HIS A 247 -11.80 -6.27 -6.82
N THR A 248 -11.01 -5.30 -6.34
CA THR A 248 -11.21 -4.67 -5.02
C THR A 248 -12.60 -4.06 -4.91
N ASP A 249 -13.30 -4.39 -3.83
CA ASP A 249 -14.64 -3.87 -3.56
C ASP A 249 -14.78 -3.31 -2.14
N ASP A 250 -15.79 -2.47 -1.94
CA ASP A 250 -16.08 -1.81 -0.67
C ASP A 250 -16.44 -2.83 0.43
N PRO A 251 -15.61 -2.98 1.48
CA PRO A 251 -15.84 -3.94 2.56
C PRO A 251 -17.11 -3.63 3.35
N PHE A 252 -17.55 -2.36 3.40
CA PHE A 252 -18.78 -1.96 4.08
C PHE A 252 -20.05 -2.48 3.41
N LYS A 253 -20.00 -2.98 2.18
CA LYS A 253 -21.12 -3.68 1.53
C LYS A 253 -21.39 -5.05 2.17
N TYR A 254 -20.37 -5.65 2.78
CA TYR A 254 -20.39 -7.03 3.25
C TYR A 254 -20.53 -7.14 4.77
N PHE A 255 -20.02 -6.17 5.54
CA PHE A 255 -20.22 -6.18 6.99
C PHE A 255 -21.68 -5.89 7.37
N LYS A 256 -22.23 -6.69 8.27
CA LYS A 256 -23.52 -6.44 8.93
C LYS A 256 -23.32 -5.69 10.25
N ASP A 257 -24.39 -5.11 10.78
CA ASP A 257 -24.35 -4.53 12.12
C ASP A 257 -24.26 -5.61 13.21
N PRO A 258 -23.51 -5.35 14.31
CA PRO A 258 -22.89 -4.07 14.68
C PRO A 258 -21.49 -3.82 14.08
N ALA A 259 -20.89 -4.82 13.41
CA ALA A 259 -19.51 -4.75 12.91
C ALA A 259 -19.30 -3.56 11.95
N LYS A 260 -20.22 -3.36 11.00
CA LYS A 260 -20.18 -2.23 10.05
C LYS A 260 -20.18 -0.87 10.76
N SER A 261 -21.13 -0.67 11.68
CA SER A 261 -21.22 0.57 12.47
C SER A 261 -19.95 0.84 13.28
N ILE A 262 -19.35 -0.20 13.87
CA ILE A 262 -18.08 -0.08 14.61
C ILE A 262 -16.95 0.38 13.68
N LEU A 263 -16.77 -0.24 12.51
CA LEU A 263 -15.74 0.15 11.55
C LEU A 263 -15.91 1.60 11.08
N LEU A 264 -17.13 1.98 10.70
CA LEU A 264 -17.44 3.35 10.26
C LEU A 264 -17.15 4.38 11.36
N SER A 265 -17.40 4.04 12.63
CA SER A 265 -17.12 4.92 13.78
C SER A 265 -15.62 5.12 14.06
N LYS A 266 -14.77 4.26 13.50
CA LYS A 266 -13.30 4.29 13.63
C LYS A 266 -12.61 4.64 12.30
N ASN A 267 -13.38 4.98 11.26
CA ASN A 267 -12.86 5.38 9.96
C ASN A 267 -12.66 6.91 9.91
N PRO A 268 -11.42 7.40 9.77
CA PRO A 268 -11.12 8.83 9.78
C PRO A 268 -11.48 9.55 8.48
N ARG A 269 -11.68 8.82 7.37
CA ARG A 269 -12.17 9.40 6.13
C ARG A 269 -13.64 9.71 6.29
N THR A 270 -14.06 10.94 5.99
CA THR A 270 -15.46 11.39 6.10
C THR A 270 -16.16 11.55 4.75
N VAL A 271 -15.43 11.47 3.64
CA VAL A 271 -15.94 11.68 2.27
C VAL A 271 -16.25 10.32 1.63
N GLU A 272 -17.32 10.25 0.85
CA GLU A 272 -17.64 9.04 0.09
C GLU A 272 -16.67 8.80 -1.08
N PRO A 273 -16.42 7.53 -1.47
CA PRO A 273 -16.78 6.32 -0.72
C PRO A 273 -15.97 6.24 0.59
N ARG A 274 -16.62 5.87 1.70
CA ARG A 274 -15.93 5.73 3.01
C ARG A 274 -14.78 4.72 2.95
N ALA A 275 -14.88 3.71 2.09
CA ALA A 275 -13.84 2.69 1.90
C ALA A 275 -12.59 3.20 1.19
N GLY A 276 -12.61 4.39 0.60
CA GLY A 276 -11.51 4.89 -0.24
C GLY A 276 -11.64 4.45 -1.70
N ILE A 277 -10.71 4.91 -2.54
CA ILE A 277 -10.67 4.67 -3.98
C ILE A 277 -9.23 4.33 -4.36
N ILE A 278 -9.04 3.45 -5.33
CA ILE A 278 -7.72 3.11 -5.86
C ILE A 278 -7.55 3.36 -7.37
N ASN A 279 -8.64 3.55 -8.10
CA ASN A 279 -8.70 3.69 -9.55
C ASN A 279 -9.13 5.11 -9.97
N TYR A 280 -8.25 6.10 -9.74
CA TYR A 280 -8.51 7.51 -10.06
C TYR A 280 -8.32 7.87 -11.54
N ASP A 281 -7.99 6.89 -12.38
CA ASP A 281 -7.66 7.09 -13.78
C ASP A 281 -8.77 7.83 -14.54
N ILE A 282 -8.39 8.91 -15.24
CA ILE A 282 -9.26 9.57 -16.22
C ILE A 282 -8.55 9.54 -17.58
N LYS A 283 -9.28 9.08 -18.61
CA LYS A 283 -8.74 8.92 -19.95
C LYS A 283 -8.18 10.25 -20.47
N ASP A 284 -6.98 10.19 -21.06
CA ASP A 284 -6.26 11.33 -21.63
C ASP A 284 -5.95 12.47 -20.65
N LYS A 285 -6.02 12.20 -19.33
CA LYS A 285 -5.67 13.12 -18.26
C LYS A 285 -4.53 12.61 -17.39
N ALA A 286 -3.79 13.52 -16.76
CA ALA A 286 -2.63 13.20 -15.92
C ALA A 286 -2.97 12.48 -14.60
N ILE A 287 -4.21 12.62 -14.11
CA ILE A 287 -4.66 11.92 -12.90
C ILE A 287 -4.67 10.40 -13.07
N GLY A 288 -4.20 9.70 -12.03
CA GLY A 288 -4.26 8.24 -11.94
C GLY A 288 -2.93 7.58 -11.61
N ASN A 289 -2.87 6.28 -11.87
CA ASN A 289 -1.69 5.44 -11.71
C ASN A 289 -0.96 5.30 -13.03
N TRP A 290 0.36 5.25 -12.95
CA TRP A 290 1.25 5.29 -14.09
C TRP A 290 2.44 4.35 -13.88
N PHE A 291 2.84 3.67 -14.94
CA PHE A 291 3.97 2.75 -14.94
C PHE A 291 4.93 3.17 -16.05
N ALA A 292 6.19 3.33 -15.71
CA ALA A 292 7.22 3.68 -16.68
C ALA A 292 7.25 2.62 -17.79
N GLU A 293 7.46 3.06 -19.03
CA GLU A 293 7.61 2.14 -20.15
C GLU A 293 8.77 1.16 -19.88
N ASP A 294 8.61 -0.05 -20.41
CA ASP A 294 9.56 -1.16 -20.25
C ASP A 294 9.78 -1.60 -18.78
N THR A 295 8.87 -1.25 -17.85
CA THR A 295 8.93 -1.72 -16.45
C THR A 295 7.91 -2.77 -16.05
N ASN A 296 7.22 -3.39 -17.02
CA ASN A 296 6.29 -4.50 -16.78
C ASN A 296 5.12 -4.15 -15.82
N GLY A 297 4.61 -2.93 -15.93
CA GLY A 297 3.46 -2.46 -15.14
C GLY A 297 3.70 -2.54 -13.62
N TYR A 298 2.65 -2.92 -12.90
CA TYR A 298 2.67 -3.12 -11.45
C TYR A 298 3.66 -4.20 -11.02
N LYS A 299 3.83 -5.26 -11.83
CA LYS A 299 4.75 -6.36 -11.50
C LYS A 299 6.19 -5.89 -11.35
N GLY A 300 6.58 -4.82 -12.04
CA GLY A 300 7.95 -4.34 -12.04
C GLY A 300 8.91 -5.28 -12.79
N VAL A 301 10.14 -4.81 -12.96
CA VAL A 301 11.23 -5.57 -13.59
C VAL A 301 11.93 -6.49 -12.59
N SER A 302 12.03 -6.05 -11.33
CA SER A 302 12.63 -6.78 -10.22
C SER A 302 11.65 -6.82 -9.07
N GLN A 303 11.38 -8.00 -8.50
CA GLN A 303 10.49 -8.14 -7.34
C GLN A 303 11.07 -7.46 -6.09
N ASP A 304 12.38 -7.34 -6.01
CA ASP A 304 13.07 -6.65 -4.92
C ASP A 304 12.69 -5.17 -4.82
N ARG A 305 12.41 -4.53 -5.95
CA ARG A 305 12.02 -3.11 -6.05
C ARG A 305 11.00 -2.91 -7.15
N TYR A 306 9.91 -3.68 -7.09
CA TYR A 306 8.91 -3.71 -8.17
C TYR A 306 8.29 -2.33 -8.44
N TRP A 307 8.31 -1.46 -7.42
CA TRP A 307 7.77 -0.11 -7.44
C TRP A 307 8.64 0.93 -8.14
N ASP A 308 9.89 0.64 -8.54
CA ASP A 308 10.82 1.65 -9.10
C ASP A 308 10.23 2.43 -10.29
N GLY A 309 9.49 1.74 -11.15
CA GLY A 309 8.81 2.32 -12.31
C GLY A 309 7.42 2.89 -12.04
N HIS A 310 6.95 2.89 -10.79
CA HIS A 310 5.59 3.30 -10.46
C HIS A 310 5.50 4.81 -10.21
N LEU A 311 4.34 5.37 -10.52
CA LEU A 311 3.96 6.74 -10.20
C LEU A 311 2.46 6.82 -9.94
N ALA A 312 2.06 7.67 -9.01
CA ALA A 312 0.67 8.07 -8.82
C ALA A 312 0.56 9.59 -8.67
N LEU A 313 -0.41 10.17 -9.38
CA LEU A 313 -0.80 11.56 -9.26
C LEU A 313 -2.31 11.59 -9.02
N VAL A 314 -2.69 11.62 -7.75
CA VAL A 314 -4.04 11.27 -7.29
C VAL A 314 -4.47 12.14 -6.10
N PRO A 315 -5.78 12.22 -5.80
CA PRO A 315 -6.26 12.78 -4.55
C PRO A 315 -5.78 11.99 -3.33
N ASP A 316 -5.69 12.66 -2.19
CA ASP A 316 -5.39 12.05 -0.91
C ASP A 316 -6.53 11.13 -0.42
N PHE A 317 -6.15 10.02 0.20
CA PHE A 317 -7.06 8.95 0.61
C PHE A 317 -7.93 9.28 1.83
N LEU A 318 -7.60 10.31 2.61
CA LEU A 318 -8.42 10.78 3.74
C LEU A 318 -9.08 12.13 3.43
N ASP A 319 -8.34 13.02 2.74
CA ASP A 319 -8.78 14.36 2.36
C ASP A 319 -8.64 14.59 0.85
N PRO A 320 -9.61 14.13 0.03
CA PRO A 320 -9.55 14.22 -1.44
C PRO A 320 -9.41 15.64 -2.01
N SER A 321 -9.52 16.69 -1.18
CA SER A 321 -9.20 18.04 -1.62
C SER A 321 -7.71 18.24 -1.86
N GLN A 322 -6.84 17.42 -1.26
CA GLN A 322 -5.40 17.49 -1.40
C GLN A 322 -4.90 16.58 -2.53
N ILE A 323 -3.98 17.08 -3.34
CA ILE A 323 -3.29 16.30 -4.38
C ILE A 323 -2.04 15.67 -3.79
N ARG A 324 -1.79 14.42 -4.19
CA ARG A 324 -0.60 13.64 -3.87
C ARG A 324 0.16 13.28 -5.12
N PHE A 325 1.48 13.42 -5.05
CA PHE A 325 2.41 12.92 -6.03
C PHE A 325 3.27 11.85 -5.35
N SER A 326 3.22 10.62 -5.86
CA SER A 326 3.97 9.49 -5.35
C SER A 326 4.79 8.88 -6.48
N ILE A 327 6.06 8.58 -6.21
CA ILE A 327 6.98 8.04 -7.22
C ILE A 327 7.89 7.00 -6.59
N GLY A 328 8.17 5.92 -7.32
CA GLY A 328 9.02 4.83 -6.84
C GLY A 328 10.51 5.12 -6.82
N ASN A 329 10.94 6.18 -7.51
CA ASN A 329 12.35 6.58 -7.59
C ASN A 329 12.52 8.10 -7.54
N PHE A 330 12.80 8.58 -6.33
CA PHE A 330 13.22 9.95 -6.03
C PHE A 330 14.60 9.90 -5.37
N LEU A 331 15.66 9.95 -6.19
CA LEU A 331 17.05 9.65 -5.78
C LEU A 331 17.24 8.21 -5.27
N GLY A 332 16.63 7.24 -5.97
CA GLY A 332 16.76 5.83 -5.62
C GLY A 332 15.90 5.37 -4.45
N VAL A 333 14.96 6.19 -3.99
CA VAL A 333 13.97 5.81 -2.96
C VAL A 333 12.55 6.19 -3.36
N ALA A 334 11.57 5.38 -2.98
CA ALA A 334 10.16 5.71 -3.11
C ALA A 334 9.79 6.86 -2.18
N LYS A 335 8.98 7.79 -2.68
CA LYS A 335 8.53 8.96 -1.92
C LYS A 335 7.14 9.40 -2.30
N GLN A 336 6.41 9.85 -1.28
CA GLN A 336 5.09 10.45 -1.37
C GLN A 336 5.16 11.93 -0.96
N PHE A 337 4.49 12.78 -1.72
CA PHE A 337 4.53 14.23 -1.56
C PHE A 337 3.14 14.83 -1.62
N GLY A 338 2.97 15.95 -0.91
CA GLY A 338 1.93 16.92 -1.22
C GLY A 338 2.41 17.85 -2.34
N ILE A 339 1.50 18.69 -2.82
CA ILE A 339 1.80 19.69 -3.85
C ILE A 339 1.69 21.08 -3.26
N ASN A 340 2.75 21.89 -3.37
CA ASN A 340 2.72 23.28 -2.95
C ASN A 340 1.62 24.04 -3.71
N GLY A 341 0.77 24.80 -3.01
CA GLY A 341 -0.37 25.47 -3.61
C GLY A 341 -1.49 24.53 -4.10
N ASN A 342 -1.33 23.21 -3.93
CA ASN A 342 -2.33 22.19 -4.21
C ASN A 342 -2.92 22.25 -5.63
N GLY A 343 -2.09 22.52 -6.64
CA GLY A 343 -2.53 22.60 -8.03
C GLY A 343 -1.38 22.70 -9.03
N PRO A 344 -1.68 22.68 -10.34
CA PRO A 344 -3.03 22.53 -10.93
C PRO A 344 -3.64 21.14 -10.73
N ASP A 345 -4.97 21.02 -10.86
CA ASP A 345 -5.69 19.74 -10.72
C ASP A 345 -5.32 18.76 -11.85
N PRO A 346 -4.76 17.56 -11.54
CA PRO A 346 -4.35 16.59 -12.55
C PRO A 346 -5.50 16.02 -13.38
N ALA A 347 -6.75 16.11 -12.92
CA ALA A 347 -7.92 15.74 -13.73
C ALA A 347 -8.17 16.70 -14.91
N THR A 348 -7.59 17.89 -14.87
CA THR A 348 -7.75 18.90 -15.93
C THR A 348 -6.62 18.87 -16.96
N ILE A 349 -5.45 18.32 -16.61
CA ILE A 349 -4.25 18.31 -17.45
C ILE A 349 -4.39 17.27 -18.57
N ASP A 350 -4.52 17.74 -19.81
CA ASP A 350 -4.40 16.95 -21.04
C ASP A 350 -3.20 17.42 -21.88
N VAL A 351 -3.09 16.91 -23.11
CA VAL A 351 -2.01 17.25 -24.06
C VAL A 351 -1.94 18.77 -24.31
N SER A 352 -3.08 19.48 -24.32
CA SER A 352 -3.12 20.93 -24.59
C SER A 352 -2.55 21.76 -23.45
N ALA A 353 -2.51 21.22 -22.22
CA ALA A 353 -1.91 21.89 -21.07
C ALA A 353 -0.38 22.06 -21.19
N GLY A 354 0.27 21.25 -22.04
CA GLY A 354 1.71 21.30 -22.22
C GLY A 354 2.48 20.90 -20.96
N LEU A 355 3.61 21.58 -20.71
CA LEU A 355 4.47 21.31 -19.56
C LEU A 355 3.89 21.90 -18.27
N VAL A 356 3.54 21.02 -17.32
CA VAL A 356 3.12 21.38 -15.96
C VAL A 356 4.26 21.12 -14.98
N LYS A 357 4.37 21.98 -13.96
CA LYS A 357 5.35 21.85 -12.87
C LYS A 357 4.64 21.75 -11.54
N TYR A 358 5.03 20.76 -10.74
CA TYR A 358 4.59 20.62 -9.36
C TYR A 358 5.77 20.78 -8.42
N GLU A 359 5.66 21.68 -7.45
CA GLU A 359 6.60 21.71 -6.32
C GLU A 359 6.17 20.66 -5.29
N LEU A 360 7.06 19.70 -5.05
CA LEU A 360 6.85 18.57 -4.18
C LEU A 360 7.21 18.96 -2.75
N VAL A 361 6.28 18.79 -1.82
CA VAL A 361 6.43 19.20 -0.42
C VAL A 361 6.07 18.05 0.52
N GLN A 362 6.51 18.17 1.77
CA GLN A 362 6.04 17.26 2.81
C GLN A 362 4.55 17.52 3.08
N TYR A 363 3.81 16.47 3.42
CA TYR A 363 2.48 16.61 3.96
C TYR A 363 2.34 15.87 5.29
N SER A 364 1.35 16.26 6.06
CA SER A 364 0.93 15.59 7.29
C SER A 364 -0.58 15.73 7.46
N TYR A 365 -1.11 15.19 8.55
CA TYR A 365 -2.53 15.29 8.87
C TYR A 365 -2.72 15.99 10.20
N ILE A 366 -3.82 16.72 10.30
CA ILE A 366 -4.32 17.27 11.55
C ILE A 366 -5.73 16.76 11.82
N ASN A 367 -6.06 16.60 13.09
CA ASN A 367 -7.43 16.38 13.51
C ASN A 367 -8.29 17.62 13.16
N LYS A 368 -9.45 17.41 12.53
CA LYS A 368 -10.31 18.51 12.07
C LYS A 368 -10.84 19.37 13.22
N ASP A 369 -11.09 18.78 14.37
CA ASP A 369 -11.70 19.44 15.52
C ASP A 369 -10.63 20.13 16.38
N THR A 370 -9.58 19.40 16.76
CA THR A 370 -8.56 19.93 17.69
C THR A 370 -7.44 20.70 16.99
N LYS A 371 -7.30 20.56 15.67
CA LYS A 371 -6.20 21.11 14.85
C LYS A 371 -4.80 20.62 15.25
N GLN A 372 -4.72 19.59 16.09
CA GLN A 372 -3.46 18.97 16.47
C GLN A 372 -2.98 17.98 15.40
N GLY A 373 -1.66 17.79 15.31
CA GLY A 373 -1.07 16.79 14.43
C GLY A 373 -1.58 15.39 14.75
N TRP A 374 -1.86 14.61 13.70
CA TRP A 374 -2.39 13.25 13.81
C TRP A 374 -1.50 12.27 13.05
N MET A 375 -1.06 11.22 13.74
CA MET A 375 -0.08 10.26 13.24
C MET A 375 -0.71 8.94 12.78
N MET A 376 -1.99 8.94 12.40
CA MET A 376 -2.73 7.76 11.93
C MET A 376 -3.00 6.64 12.95
N MET A 377 -2.53 6.80 14.19
CA MET A 377 -2.58 5.72 15.20
C MET A 377 -3.72 5.87 16.20
N GLU A 378 -4.30 7.05 16.27
CA GLU A 378 -5.27 7.43 17.31
C GLU A 378 -6.65 7.61 16.71
N LYS A 379 -7.69 7.25 17.48
CA LYS A 379 -9.07 7.45 17.05
C LYS A 379 -9.33 8.92 16.72
N THR A 380 -9.94 9.18 15.56
CA THR A 380 -10.39 10.50 15.15
C THR A 380 -11.69 10.41 14.35
N THR A 381 -12.48 11.48 14.39
CA THR A 381 -13.75 11.67 13.67
C THR A 381 -13.55 12.27 12.27
N GLY A 382 -12.35 12.77 11.98
CA GLY A 382 -12.03 13.38 10.70
C GLY A 382 -10.68 14.08 10.70
N VAL A 383 -10.01 14.06 9.55
CA VAL A 383 -8.72 14.71 9.37
C VAL A 383 -8.70 15.62 8.16
N SER A 384 -7.77 16.56 8.18
CA SER A 384 -7.40 17.38 7.03
C SER A 384 -5.94 17.15 6.69
N GLY A 385 -5.65 17.02 5.40
CA GLY A 385 -4.28 16.98 4.91
C GLY A 385 -3.72 18.39 4.87
N ILE A 386 -2.48 18.55 5.33
CA ILE A 386 -1.75 19.82 5.27
C ILE A 386 -0.44 19.62 4.52
N ASN A 387 -0.13 20.55 3.61
CA ASN A 387 1.13 20.58 2.87
C ASN A 387 2.05 21.63 3.51
N SER A 388 3.33 21.32 3.64
CA SER A 388 4.31 22.29 4.13
C SER A 388 4.76 23.24 3.01
N ASP A 389 5.36 24.35 3.39
CA ASP A 389 5.97 25.30 2.43
C ASP A 389 7.40 24.90 2.03
N PHE A 390 7.93 23.80 2.58
CA PHE A 390 9.29 23.35 2.31
C PHE A 390 9.34 22.46 1.06
N VAL A 391 9.78 23.06 -0.06
CA VAL A 391 9.97 22.40 -1.35
C VAL A 391 11.14 21.42 -1.29
N GLN A 392 10.85 20.14 -1.50
CA GLN A 392 11.83 19.06 -1.57
C GLN A 392 12.30 18.77 -3.00
N GLY A 393 11.55 19.21 -4.01
CA GLY A 393 11.90 19.06 -5.41
C GLY A 393 10.79 19.53 -6.34
N VAL A 394 11.00 19.38 -7.63
CA VAL A 394 9.99 19.67 -8.67
C VAL A 394 9.74 18.43 -9.50
N ALA A 395 8.47 18.13 -9.78
CA ALA A 395 8.09 17.20 -10.85
C ALA A 395 7.67 18.01 -12.08
N LEU A 396 8.28 17.70 -13.23
CA LEU A 396 7.78 18.08 -14.54
C LEU A 396 6.84 17.00 -15.04
N VAL A 397 5.65 17.37 -15.46
CA VAL A 397 4.58 16.46 -15.89
C VAL A 397 4.01 17.00 -17.20
N GLN A 398 3.94 16.17 -18.22
CA GLN A 398 3.35 16.52 -19.50
C GLN A 398 2.60 15.33 -20.08
N MET A 399 1.29 15.49 -20.30
CA MET A 399 0.54 14.57 -21.15
C MET A 399 1.01 14.73 -22.59
N ILE A 400 1.28 13.60 -23.25
CA ILE A 400 1.66 13.55 -24.67
C ILE A 400 0.67 12.65 -25.42
N GLU A 401 0.78 12.63 -26.75
CA GLU A 401 -0.07 11.79 -27.60
C GLU A 401 -0.02 10.31 -27.21
N GLY A 402 -1.09 9.58 -27.55
CA GLY A 402 -1.22 8.16 -27.24
C GLY A 402 -1.53 7.85 -25.76
N GLY A 403 -2.03 8.84 -25.01
CA GLY A 403 -2.44 8.65 -23.61
C GLY A 403 -1.27 8.42 -22.64
N LYS A 404 -0.06 8.88 -23.02
CA LYS A 404 1.16 8.70 -22.24
C LYS A 404 1.50 9.93 -21.42
N LEU A 405 2.29 9.73 -20.36
CA LEU A 405 2.76 10.78 -19.49
C LEU A 405 4.28 10.86 -19.51
N LYS A 406 4.83 12.02 -19.88
CA LYS A 406 6.26 12.31 -19.76
C LYS A 406 6.53 12.96 -18.40
N VAL A 407 7.41 12.36 -17.61
CA VAL A 407 7.72 12.83 -16.26
C VAL A 407 9.23 12.87 -16.00
N GLU A 408 9.65 13.90 -15.27
CA GLU A 408 10.99 13.98 -14.68
C GLU A 408 10.93 14.68 -13.33
N VAL A 409 11.64 14.13 -12.34
CA VAL A 409 11.75 14.74 -11.00
C VAL A 409 13.13 15.39 -10.83
N PHE A 410 13.14 16.55 -10.18
CA PHE A 410 14.31 17.37 -9.89
C PHE A 410 14.43 17.58 -8.37
N PRO A 411 15.01 16.61 -7.64
CA PRO A 411 15.23 16.70 -6.19
C PRO A 411 16.05 17.94 -5.80
N GLY A 412 15.65 18.61 -4.72
CA GLY A 412 16.30 19.79 -4.17
C GLY A 412 16.20 21.05 -5.04
N LYS A 413 15.40 21.03 -6.12
CA LYS A 413 15.15 22.19 -6.98
C LYS A 413 13.81 22.85 -6.67
N LYS A 414 13.69 24.12 -7.03
CA LYS A 414 12.43 24.89 -7.10
C LYS A 414 12.01 25.14 -8.54
N THR A 415 10.76 25.52 -8.76
CA THR A 415 10.18 25.73 -10.10
C THR A 415 10.96 26.73 -10.97
N ASN A 416 11.53 27.78 -10.38
CA ASN A 416 12.34 28.77 -11.08
C ASN A 416 13.74 28.27 -11.50
N GLN A 417 14.17 27.10 -11.02
CA GLN A 417 15.46 26.47 -11.36
C GLN A 417 15.34 25.39 -12.44
N VAL A 418 14.12 25.05 -12.86
CA VAL A 418 13.84 23.97 -13.81
C VAL A 418 12.97 24.52 -14.92
N SER A 419 13.51 24.62 -16.14
CA SER A 419 12.79 25.20 -17.29
C SER A 419 12.16 24.15 -18.21
N ALA A 420 12.79 22.99 -18.38
CA ALA A 420 12.38 21.96 -19.33
C ALA A 420 12.86 20.56 -18.88
N PHE A 421 12.31 19.53 -19.53
CA PHE A 421 12.82 18.16 -19.43
C PHE A 421 14.28 18.08 -19.90
N THR A 422 15.01 17.14 -19.32
CA THR A 422 16.32 16.68 -19.79
C THR A 422 16.17 15.34 -20.53
N ASN A 423 17.30 14.73 -20.86
CA ASN A 423 17.35 13.36 -21.40
C ASN A 423 17.03 12.28 -20.35
N LYS A 424 16.81 12.64 -19.09
CA LYS A 424 16.43 11.71 -18.00
C LYS A 424 14.92 11.56 -17.84
N ALA A 425 14.12 12.34 -18.57
CA ALA A 425 12.67 12.20 -18.54
C ALA A 425 12.25 10.79 -18.97
N ARG A 426 11.35 10.19 -18.19
CA ARG A 426 10.78 8.87 -18.46
C ARG A 426 9.39 9.04 -19.06
N ILE A 427 9.02 8.11 -19.93
CA ILE A 427 7.67 7.97 -20.43
C ILE A 427 6.96 6.93 -19.57
N TYR A 428 5.73 7.25 -19.18
CA TYR A 428 4.85 6.36 -18.44
C TYR A 428 3.62 6.06 -19.28
N GLY A 429 3.23 4.79 -19.28
CA GLY A 429 1.96 4.30 -19.77
C GLY A 429 1.08 3.86 -18.61
N ARG A 430 -0.12 3.40 -18.94
CA ARG A 430 -0.98 2.71 -17.99
C ARG A 430 -1.65 1.55 -18.66
#